data_AF-A0A354J9I3-F1
#
_entry.id   AF-A0A354J9I3-F1
#
_cell.length_a   1.000
_cell.length_b   1.000
_cell.length_c   1.000
_cell.angle_alpha   90.00
_cell.angle_beta   90.00
_cell.angle_gamma   90.00
#
_symmetry.space_group_name_H-M   'P 1'
#
loop_
_entity.id
_entity.type
_entity.pdbx_description
1 polymer ?
#
loop_
_entity_poly.entity_id
_entity_poly.type
_entity_poly.pdbx_seq_one_letter_code
_entity_poly.pdbx_strand_id
1 'polypeptide(L)'
;MRRRTKFHINPKHVLIAGVILCVGFLGISFRFGEQLAPVRSAVGAVFTPMQKGINIVGTFLSDKLDNFRDINDLLDENKDLKDQINVLTYENKMLLQDKYELDRLRDLYVLDQKYQDYPKVAARVIAKPGNWYSVFTIDKGTKDGLAKDMNVLAGNGLVGIITECYYNYSIVRSIV
;
A
#
# COMPACT_ATOMS: atom_id res chain seq x y z
N MET A 1 -68.31 40.02 -25.77
CA MET A 1 -67.95 39.10 -26.87
C MET A 1 -66.51 39.42 -27.33
N ARG A 2 -65.51 38.60 -26.98
CA ARG A 2 -64.08 38.83 -27.31
C ARG A 2 -63.73 38.14 -28.64
N ARG A 3 -63.33 38.90 -29.67
CA ARG A 3 -62.79 38.33 -30.93
C ARG A 3 -61.27 38.21 -30.83
N ARG A 4 -60.75 36.99 -30.94
CA ARG A 4 -59.31 36.70 -31.13
C ARG A 4 -59.01 36.66 -32.64
N THR A 5 -58.12 37.52 -33.11
CA THR A 5 -57.58 37.44 -34.48
C THR A 5 -56.37 36.51 -34.47
N LYS A 6 -56.46 35.35 -35.13
CA LYS A 6 -55.33 34.43 -35.33
C LYS A 6 -54.67 34.75 -36.68
N PHE A 7 -53.48 35.34 -36.66
CA PHE A 7 -52.62 35.45 -37.86
C PHE A 7 -51.82 34.16 -38.01
N HIS A 8 -52.07 33.39 -39.08
CA HIS A 8 -51.29 32.20 -39.42
C HIS A 8 -50.16 32.58 -40.39
N ILE A 9 -48.97 32.85 -39.85
CA ILE A 9 -47.76 33.09 -40.65
C ILE A 9 -46.95 31.79 -40.69
N ASN A 10 -46.62 31.30 -41.89
CA ASN A 10 -45.84 30.08 -42.05
C ASN A 10 -44.44 30.23 -41.43
N PRO A 11 -43.98 29.28 -40.58
CA PRO A 11 -42.69 29.38 -39.87
C PRO A 11 -41.50 29.59 -40.79
N LYS A 12 -41.54 29.05 -42.01
CA LYS A 12 -40.49 29.20 -43.03
C LYS A 12 -40.30 30.67 -43.43
N HIS A 13 -41.37 31.44 -43.60
CA HIS A 13 -41.27 32.86 -43.95
C HIS A 13 -40.85 33.71 -42.75
N VAL A 14 -41.22 33.31 -41.53
CA VAL A 14 -40.74 33.96 -40.30
C VAL A 14 -39.24 33.77 -40.12
N LEU A 15 -38.73 32.55 -40.35
CA LEU A 15 -37.30 32.25 -40.29
C LEU A 15 -36.53 32.99 -41.39
N ILE A 16 -37.03 32.96 -42.64
CA ILE A 16 -36.40 33.67 -43.76
C ILE A 16 -36.39 35.18 -43.49
N ALA A 17 -37.49 35.76 -43.01
CA ALA A 17 -37.54 37.17 -42.63
C ALA A 17 -36.56 37.49 -41.50
N GLY A 18 -36.42 36.61 -40.50
CA GLY A 18 -35.46 36.76 -39.41
C GLY A 18 -34.00 36.68 -39.87
N VAL A 19 -33.69 35.77 -40.80
CA VAL A 19 -32.35 35.68 -41.40
C VAL A 19 -32.02 36.92 -42.22
N ILE A 20 -32.95 37.38 -43.08
CA ILE A 20 -32.78 38.61 -43.87
C ILE A 20 -32.61 39.82 -42.94
N LEU A 21 -33.39 39.89 -41.86
CA LEU A 21 -33.26 40.93 -40.83
C LEU A 21 -31.87 40.89 -40.18
N CYS A 22 -31.38 39.72 -39.78
CA CYS A 22 -30.04 39.55 -39.20
C CYS A 22 -28.94 39.97 -40.18
N VAL A 23 -29.02 39.56 -41.45
CA VAL A 23 -28.03 39.93 -42.47
C VAL A 23 -28.07 41.44 -42.74
N GLY A 24 -29.25 42.05 -42.77
CA GLY A 24 -29.43 43.50 -42.87
C GLY A 24 -28.81 44.25 -41.68
N PHE A 25 -29.04 43.79 -40.46
CA PHE A 25 -28.40 44.33 -39.26
C PHE A 25 -26.88 44.17 -39.27
N LEU A 26 -26.36 43.04 -39.75
CA LEU A 26 -24.92 42.84 -39.93
C LEU A 26 -24.35 43.85 -40.94
N GLY A 27 -25.01 44.05 -42.08
CA GLY A 27 -24.61 45.04 -43.08
C GLY A 27 -24.59 46.48 -42.54
N ILE A 28 -25.60 46.85 -41.75
CA ILE A 28 -25.66 48.13 -41.02
C ILE A 28 -24.54 48.22 -39.98
N SER A 29 -24.28 47.13 -39.25
CA SER A 29 -23.23 47.07 -38.23
C SER A 29 -21.82 47.21 -38.81
N PHE A 30 -21.60 46.73 -40.04
CA PHE A 30 -20.33 46.93 -40.75
C PHE A 30 -20.16 48.37 -41.22
N ARG A 31 -21.23 49.04 -41.69
CA ARG A 31 -21.15 50.42 -42.21
C ARG A 31 -21.13 51.50 -41.13
N PHE A 32 -21.69 51.22 -39.95
CA PHE A 32 -21.76 52.12 -38.80
C PHE A 32 -20.91 51.65 -37.60
N GLY A 33 -19.89 50.82 -37.84
CA GLY A 33 -19.12 50.13 -36.80
C GLY A 33 -18.49 51.05 -35.74
N GLU A 34 -18.05 52.25 -36.14
CA GLU A 34 -17.46 53.28 -35.26
C GLU A 34 -18.51 53.92 -34.32
N GLN A 35 -19.72 54.20 -34.81
CA GLN A 35 -20.80 54.82 -34.04
C GLN A 35 -21.56 53.82 -33.16
N LEU A 36 -21.42 52.52 -33.44
CA LEU A 36 -21.99 51.41 -32.66
C LEU A 36 -21.06 50.91 -31.54
N ALA A 37 -19.89 51.53 -31.35
CA ALA A 37 -18.98 51.27 -30.24
C ALA A 37 -19.66 51.23 -28.85
N PRO A 38 -20.58 52.16 -28.47
CA PRO A 38 -21.26 52.08 -27.16
C PRO A 38 -22.18 50.86 -27.05
N VAL A 39 -22.82 50.44 -28.14
CA VAL A 39 -23.69 49.25 -28.16
C VAL A 39 -22.86 47.98 -28.05
N ARG A 40 -21.74 47.89 -28.77
CA ARG A 40 -20.80 46.76 -28.67
C ARG A 40 -20.19 46.67 -27.26
N SER A 41 -19.86 47.80 -26.66
CA SER A 41 -19.35 47.88 -25.28
C SER A 41 -20.40 47.45 -24.26
N ALA A 42 -21.66 47.87 -24.42
CA ALA A 42 -22.76 47.46 -23.55
C ALA A 42 -23.05 45.95 -23.65
N VAL A 43 -23.04 45.39 -24.87
CA VAL A 43 -23.14 43.94 -25.09
C VAL A 43 -21.93 43.25 -24.46
N GLY A 44 -20.72 43.73 -24.72
CA GLY A 44 -19.50 43.23 -24.07
C GLY A 44 -19.60 43.22 -22.54
N ALA A 45 -20.09 44.30 -21.92
CA ALA A 45 -20.24 44.41 -20.47
C ALA A 45 -21.21 43.39 -19.86
N VAL A 46 -22.23 42.94 -20.62
CA VAL A 46 -23.18 41.91 -20.18
C VAL A 46 -22.66 40.49 -20.44
N PHE A 47 -21.99 40.26 -21.57
CA PHE A 47 -21.51 38.92 -21.95
C PHE A 47 -20.15 38.56 -21.33
N THR A 48 -19.30 39.53 -21.05
CA THR A 48 -17.99 39.31 -20.40
C THR A 48 -18.08 38.66 -19.01
N PRO A 49 -18.98 39.09 -18.09
CA PRO A 49 -19.11 38.41 -16.80
C PRO A 49 -19.65 36.98 -16.95
N MET A 50 -20.49 36.71 -17.94
CA MET A 50 -20.99 35.35 -18.22
C MET A 50 -19.87 34.43 -18.71
N GLN A 51 -19.01 34.91 -19.62
CA GLN A 51 -17.87 34.15 -20.12
C GLN A 51 -16.86 33.85 -19.00
N LYS A 52 -16.56 34.84 -18.15
CA LYS A 52 -15.68 34.64 -16.98
C LYS A 52 -16.31 33.66 -15.97
N GLY A 53 -17.61 33.75 -15.72
CA GLY A 53 -18.33 32.84 -14.83
C GLY A 53 -18.30 31.39 -15.30
N ILE A 54 -18.53 31.14 -16.58
CA ILE A 54 -18.46 29.79 -17.17
C ILE A 54 -17.04 29.21 -17.03
N ASN A 55 -16.01 30.03 -17.28
CA ASN A 55 -14.63 29.56 -17.18
C ASN A 55 -14.27 29.21 -15.72
N ILE A 56 -14.66 30.05 -14.75
CA ILE A 56 -14.42 29.80 -13.32
C ILE A 56 -15.14 28.54 -12.83
N VAL A 57 -16.39 28.34 -13.22
CA VAL A 57 -17.16 27.15 -12.84
C VAL A 57 -16.59 25.91 -13.52
N GLY A 58 -16.20 26.01 -14.80
CA GLY A 58 -15.58 24.93 -15.55
C GLY A 58 -14.25 24.49 -14.94
N THR A 59 -13.36 25.43 -14.61
CA THR A 59 -12.07 25.11 -13.97
C THR A 59 -12.28 24.53 -12.58
N PHE A 60 -13.16 25.10 -11.75
CA PHE A 60 -13.43 24.58 -10.40
C PHE A 60 -14.01 23.16 -10.41
N LEU A 61 -14.85 22.83 -11.40
CA LEU A 61 -15.41 21.50 -11.55
C LEU A 61 -14.37 20.49 -12.06
N SER A 62 -13.52 20.90 -13.01
CA SER A 62 -12.40 20.08 -13.49
C SER A 62 -11.41 19.78 -12.37
N ASP A 63 -10.96 20.82 -11.65
CA ASP A 63 -10.01 20.70 -10.54
C ASP A 63 -10.55 19.77 -9.43
N LYS A 64 -11.86 19.80 -9.15
CA LYS A 64 -12.47 18.88 -8.18
C LYS A 64 -12.55 17.43 -8.70
N LEU A 65 -12.83 17.22 -9.97
CA LEU A 65 -12.88 15.88 -10.55
C LEU A 65 -11.49 15.25 -10.62
N ASP A 66 -10.47 16.03 -10.95
CA ASP A 66 -9.08 15.59 -10.97
C ASP A 66 -8.61 15.23 -9.55
N ASN A 67 -8.87 16.09 -8.55
CA ASN A 67 -8.59 15.76 -7.14
C ASN A 67 -9.31 14.49 -6.64
N PHE A 68 -10.53 14.21 -7.11
CA PHE A 68 -11.26 13.00 -6.72
C PHE A 68 -10.66 11.72 -7.33
N ARG A 69 -10.12 11.80 -8.55
CA ARG A 69 -9.37 10.69 -9.15
C ARG A 69 -8.07 10.44 -8.39
N ASP A 70 -7.34 11.51 -8.09
CA ASP A 70 -6.10 11.44 -7.32
C ASP A 70 -6.31 10.77 -5.96
N ILE A 71 -7.44 11.03 -5.28
CA ILE A 71 -7.74 10.39 -3.99
C ILE A 71 -7.90 8.87 -4.11
N ASN A 72 -8.59 8.37 -5.15
CA ASN A 72 -8.75 6.93 -5.33
C ASN A 72 -7.43 6.29 -5.71
N ASP A 73 -6.67 6.92 -6.60
CA ASP A 73 -5.35 6.42 -7.02
C ASP A 73 -4.38 6.40 -5.82
N LEU A 74 -4.40 7.41 -4.96
CA LEU A 74 -3.61 7.45 -3.71
C LEU A 74 -4.05 6.38 -2.70
N LEU A 75 -5.35 6.06 -2.61
CA LEU A 75 -5.85 5.00 -1.73
C LEU A 75 -5.43 3.63 -2.23
N ASP A 76 -5.49 3.40 -3.55
CA ASP A 76 -5.06 2.16 -4.18
C ASP A 76 -3.54 1.99 -4.06
N GLU A 77 -2.75 3.04 -4.30
CA GLU A 77 -1.30 3.05 -4.07
C GLU A 77 -0.96 2.79 -2.59
N ASN A 78 -1.68 3.42 -1.66
CA ASN A 78 -1.46 3.18 -0.23
C ASN A 78 -1.74 1.73 0.16
N LYS A 79 -2.78 1.12 -0.42
CA LYS A 79 -3.12 -0.28 -0.20
C LYS A 79 -2.05 -1.20 -0.77
N ASP A 80 -1.64 -0.97 -2.01
CA ASP A 80 -0.58 -1.75 -2.67
C ASP A 80 0.75 -1.65 -1.91
N LEU A 81 1.15 -0.45 -1.50
CA LEU A 81 2.35 -0.24 -0.67
C LEU A 81 2.26 -0.97 0.67
N LYS A 82 1.10 -0.97 1.34
CA LYS A 82 0.90 -1.72 2.58
C LYS A 82 1.01 -3.23 2.34
N ASP A 83 0.44 -3.73 1.26
CA ASP A 83 0.51 -5.15 0.91
C ASP A 83 1.96 -5.55 0.59
N GLN A 84 2.71 -4.74 -0.17
CA GLN A 84 4.14 -4.94 -0.40
C GLN A 84 4.95 -4.94 0.89
N ILE A 85 4.68 -3.99 1.81
CA ILE A 85 5.36 -3.95 3.12
C ILE A 85 5.07 -5.22 3.92
N ASN A 86 3.83 -5.72 3.90
CA ASN A 86 3.46 -6.95 4.60
C ASN A 86 4.20 -8.16 4.03
N VAL A 87 4.26 -8.29 2.70
CA VAL A 87 5.00 -9.36 2.01
C VAL A 87 6.48 -9.28 2.33
N LEU A 88 7.11 -8.12 2.16
CA LEU A 88 8.53 -7.92 2.44
C LEU A 88 8.86 -8.18 3.92
N THR A 89 7.99 -7.77 4.84
CA THR A 89 8.18 -8.01 6.27
C THR A 89 8.10 -9.51 6.58
N TYR A 90 7.18 -10.24 5.94
CA TYR A 90 7.07 -11.68 6.08
C TYR A 90 8.31 -12.40 5.53
N GLU A 91 8.74 -12.06 4.32
CA GLU A 91 9.95 -12.61 3.70
C GLU A 91 11.20 -12.33 4.55
N ASN A 92 11.34 -11.10 5.05
CA ASN A 92 12.46 -10.73 5.91
C ASN A 92 12.49 -11.58 7.20
N LYS A 93 11.34 -11.83 7.82
CA LYS A 93 11.25 -12.72 8.99
C LYS A 93 11.68 -14.14 8.68
N MET A 94 11.28 -14.69 7.52
CA MET A 94 11.72 -16.02 7.08
C MET A 94 13.23 -16.07 6.85
N LEU A 95 13.77 -15.09 6.11
CA LEU A 95 15.22 -14.99 5.86
C LEU A 95 16.03 -14.86 7.16
N LEU A 96 15.53 -14.11 8.13
CA LEU A 96 16.16 -14.01 9.45
C LEU A 96 16.16 -15.36 10.18
N GLN A 97 15.05 -16.10 10.15
CA GLN A 97 14.99 -17.44 10.76
C GLN A 97 15.97 -18.42 10.10
N ASP A 98 16.04 -18.43 8.78
CA ASP A 98 16.98 -19.27 8.02
C ASP A 98 18.43 -18.91 8.33
N LYS A 99 18.73 -17.61 8.41
CA LYS A 99 20.05 -17.13 8.81
C LYS A 99 20.43 -17.63 10.21
N TYR A 100 19.53 -17.53 11.18
CA TYR A 100 19.79 -18.05 12.53
C TYR A 100 20.01 -19.56 12.56
N GLU A 101 19.28 -20.33 11.75
CA GLU A 101 19.52 -21.77 11.65
C GLU A 101 20.87 -22.08 11.00
N LEU A 102 21.23 -21.36 9.93
CA LEU A 102 22.52 -21.51 9.26
C LEU A 102 23.68 -21.19 10.20
N ASP A 103 23.58 -20.11 10.97
CA ASP A 103 24.61 -19.73 11.94
C ASP A 103 24.72 -20.80 13.05
N ARG A 104 23.60 -21.33 13.56
CA ARG A 104 23.61 -22.46 14.51
C ARG A 104 24.29 -23.71 13.93
N LEU A 105 24.00 -24.06 12.68
CA LEU A 105 24.61 -25.22 12.02
C LEU A 105 26.12 -25.03 11.84
N ARG A 106 26.56 -23.81 11.50
CA ARG A 106 27.99 -23.47 11.43
C ARG A 106 28.67 -23.58 12.78
N ASP A 107 28.03 -23.12 13.85
CA ASP A 107 28.57 -23.26 15.21
C ASP A 107 28.71 -24.72 15.63
N LEU A 108 27.71 -25.55 15.31
CA LEU A 108 27.78 -27.00 15.55
C LEU A 108 28.89 -27.67 14.74
N TYR A 109 29.11 -27.24 13.50
CA TYR A 109 30.20 -27.75 12.66
C TYR A 109 31.58 -27.38 13.22
N VAL A 110 31.76 -26.13 13.68
CA VAL A 110 32.99 -25.70 14.34
C VAL A 110 33.23 -26.48 15.63
N LEU A 111 32.17 -26.73 16.42
CA LEU A 111 32.26 -27.53 17.63
C LEU A 111 32.65 -28.98 17.32
N ASP A 112 32.11 -29.55 16.24
CA ASP A 112 32.47 -30.90 15.80
C ASP A 112 33.96 -31.00 15.41
N GLN A 113 34.45 -30.02 14.64
CA GLN A 113 35.87 -29.93 14.27
C GLN A 113 36.80 -29.75 15.47
N LYS A 114 36.39 -28.99 16.50
CA LYS A 114 37.21 -28.74 17.68
C LYS A 114 37.36 -29.97 18.58
N TYR A 115 36.37 -30.85 18.59
CA TYR A 115 36.31 -32.02 19.49
C TYR A 115 36.14 -33.33 18.72
N GLN A 116 36.92 -33.56 17.67
CA GLN A 116 36.80 -34.73 16.78
C GLN A 116 36.97 -36.07 17.52
N ASP A 117 37.79 -36.12 18.57
CA ASP A 117 38.13 -37.36 19.27
C ASP A 117 37.01 -37.92 20.16
N TYR A 118 35.91 -37.17 20.34
CA TYR A 118 34.80 -37.59 21.19
C TYR A 118 33.55 -37.94 20.34
N PRO A 119 32.84 -39.03 20.66
CA PRO A 119 31.53 -39.30 20.10
C PRO A 119 30.55 -38.24 20.60
N LYS A 120 29.83 -37.61 19.68
CA LYS A 120 28.94 -36.47 19.95
C LYS A 120 27.60 -36.69 19.27
N VAL A 121 26.56 -36.18 19.91
CA VAL A 121 25.19 -36.22 19.39
C VAL A 121 24.63 -34.81 19.41
N ALA A 122 24.22 -34.29 18.26
CA ALA A 122 23.53 -33.01 18.18
C ALA A 122 22.10 -33.15 18.73
N ALA A 123 21.73 -32.24 19.64
CA ALA A 123 20.43 -32.22 20.29
C ALA A 123 19.82 -30.82 20.27
N ARG A 124 18.48 -30.75 20.19
CA ARG A 124 17.71 -29.51 20.23
C ARG A 124 17.00 -29.39 21.58
N VAL A 125 17.00 -28.19 22.14
CA VAL A 125 16.20 -27.88 23.34
C VAL A 125 14.72 -27.82 22.95
N ILE A 126 13.90 -28.68 23.56
CA ILE A 126 12.46 -28.80 23.29
C ILE A 126 11.58 -28.22 24.40
N ALA A 127 12.12 -28.10 25.62
CA ALA A 127 11.42 -27.44 26.72
C ALA A 127 12.41 -26.72 27.62
N LYS A 128 12.01 -25.55 28.11
CA LYS A 128 12.72 -24.81 29.15
C LYS A 128 11.66 -24.33 30.14
N PRO A 129 11.53 -24.93 31.34
CA PRO A 129 10.74 -24.34 32.41
C PRO A 129 11.22 -22.90 32.67
N GLY A 130 10.32 -22.02 33.12
CA GLY A 130 10.59 -20.59 33.28
C GLY A 130 11.84 -20.28 34.13
N ASN A 131 12.27 -19.02 34.13
CA ASN A 131 13.55 -18.53 34.67
C ASN A 131 13.93 -18.97 36.11
N TRP A 132 13.02 -19.54 36.90
CA TRP A 132 13.32 -20.05 38.24
C TRP A 132 14.06 -21.39 38.26
N TYR A 133 14.05 -22.14 37.15
CA TYR A 133 14.64 -23.47 37.08
C TYR A 133 15.81 -23.49 36.09
N SER A 134 17.00 -23.83 36.58
CA SER A 134 18.20 -24.07 35.77
C SER A 134 18.18 -25.45 35.11
N VAL A 135 17.03 -25.89 34.59
CA VAL A 135 16.88 -27.15 33.87
C VAL A 135 16.21 -26.92 32.52
N PHE A 136 16.58 -27.71 31.52
CA PHE A 136 15.97 -27.72 30.21
C PHE A 136 15.95 -29.14 29.64
N THR A 137 15.05 -29.39 28.71
CA THR A 137 14.85 -30.72 28.10
C THR A 137 15.35 -30.72 26.67
N ILE A 138 16.08 -31.77 26.30
CA ILE A 138 16.58 -31.99 24.94
C ILE A 138 15.86 -33.16 24.25
N ASP A 139 15.79 -33.13 22.92
CA ASP A 139 15.12 -34.12 22.07
C ASP A 139 15.90 -35.44 21.82
N LYS A 140 16.91 -35.70 22.65
CA LYS A 140 17.77 -36.88 22.57
C LYS A 140 17.77 -37.64 23.87
N GLY A 141 17.81 -38.96 23.77
CA GLY A 141 17.68 -39.86 24.90
C GLY A 141 18.59 -41.07 24.82
N THR A 142 18.25 -42.11 25.58
CA THR A 142 19.01 -43.37 25.64
C THR A 142 19.06 -44.09 24.28
N LYS A 143 18.05 -43.92 23.43
CA LYS A 143 18.06 -44.47 22.06
C LYS A 143 19.16 -43.88 21.19
N ASP A 144 19.57 -42.63 21.47
CA ASP A 144 20.61 -41.91 20.75
C ASP A 144 22.00 -42.13 21.39
N GLY A 145 22.10 -43.03 22.38
CA GLY A 145 23.33 -43.34 23.10
C GLY A 145 23.64 -42.42 24.27
N LEU A 146 22.70 -41.56 24.70
CA LEU A 146 22.92 -40.66 25.84
C LEU A 146 22.72 -41.37 27.17
N ALA A 147 23.46 -40.94 28.19
CA ALA A 147 23.39 -41.44 29.55
C ALA A 147 23.40 -40.29 30.58
N LYS A 148 22.99 -40.61 31.80
CA LYS A 148 23.12 -39.72 32.95
C LYS A 148 24.59 -39.33 33.15
N ASP A 149 24.81 -38.11 33.62
CA ASP A 149 26.12 -37.51 33.89
C ASP A 149 26.97 -37.20 32.63
N MET A 150 26.40 -37.32 31.43
CA MET A 150 27.04 -36.81 30.21
C MET A 150 27.02 -35.28 30.16
N ASN A 151 28.10 -34.72 29.62
CA ASN A 151 28.29 -33.28 29.44
C ASN A 151 27.50 -32.75 28.24
N VAL A 152 26.91 -31.56 28.39
CA VAL A 152 26.23 -30.84 27.33
C VAL A 152 27.02 -29.59 26.98
N LEU A 153 27.43 -29.48 25.73
CA LEU A 153 28.24 -28.39 25.20
C LEU A 153 27.40 -27.53 24.25
N ALA A 154 27.61 -26.21 24.28
CA ALA A 154 27.06 -25.30 23.27
C ALA A 154 28.06 -24.16 23.00
N GLY A 155 28.17 -23.75 21.73
CA GLY A 155 29.13 -22.74 21.30
C GLY A 155 30.56 -23.15 21.65
N ASN A 156 31.20 -22.42 22.57
CA ASN A 156 32.59 -22.65 22.98
C ASN A 156 32.76 -23.24 24.39
N GLY A 157 31.68 -23.66 25.06
CA GLY A 157 31.74 -24.06 26.47
C GLY A 157 30.76 -25.15 26.93
N LEU A 158 30.96 -25.60 28.17
CA LEU A 158 30.07 -26.50 28.89
C LEU A 158 28.86 -25.71 29.39
N VAL A 159 27.67 -26.17 29.03
CA VAL A 159 26.41 -25.50 29.42
C VAL A 159 25.63 -26.29 30.47
N GLY A 160 25.85 -27.60 30.58
CA GLY A 160 25.12 -28.40 31.55
C GLY A 160 25.54 -29.87 31.60
N ILE A 161 24.84 -30.62 32.44
CA ILE A 161 25.02 -32.06 32.63
C ILE A 161 23.64 -32.74 32.57
N ILE A 162 23.56 -33.89 31.92
CA ILE A 162 22.33 -34.69 31.87
C ILE A 162 22.05 -35.27 33.27
N THR A 163 20.93 -34.88 33.87
CA THR A 163 20.51 -35.37 35.18
C THR A 163 19.62 -36.60 35.08
N GLU A 164 18.81 -36.66 34.04
CA GLU A 164 17.88 -37.76 33.75
C GLU A 164 17.85 -38.02 32.25
N CYS A 165 17.93 -39.28 31.85
CA CYS A 165 17.92 -39.69 30.45
C CYS A 165 16.76 -40.68 30.23
N TYR A 166 15.83 -40.33 29.35
CA TYR A 166 14.68 -41.15 28.96
C TYR A 166 14.88 -41.70 27.54
N TYR A 167 13.94 -42.50 27.04
CA TYR A 167 14.07 -43.14 25.72
C TYR A 167 14.24 -42.13 24.56
N ASN A 168 13.45 -41.05 24.55
CA ASN A 168 13.40 -40.07 23.45
C ASN A 168 13.86 -38.66 23.85
N TYR A 169 14.13 -38.40 25.13
CA TYR A 169 14.45 -37.08 25.61
C TYR A 169 15.31 -37.18 26.87
N SER A 170 15.99 -36.09 27.22
CA SER A 170 16.79 -36.01 28.45
C SER A 170 16.59 -34.68 29.13
N ILE A 171 16.72 -34.66 30.45
CA ILE A 171 16.68 -33.45 31.28
C ILE A 171 18.13 -33.07 31.60
N VAL A 172 18.46 -31.82 31.31
CA VAL A 172 19.77 -31.23 31.48
C VAL A 172 19.66 -30.17 32.57
N ARG A 173 20.58 -30.19 33.54
CA ARG A 173 20.76 -29.10 34.48
C ARG A 173 21.83 -28.15 33.95
N SER A 174 21.45 -26.90 33.76
CA SER A 174 22.35 -25.81 33.43
C SER A 174 23.34 -25.59 34.56
N ILE A 175 24.60 -25.37 34.20
CA ILE A 175 25.65 -24.96 35.15
C ILE A 175 25.91 -23.44 35.11
N VAL A 176 25.23 -22.73 34.22
CA VAL A 176 25.23 -21.26 34.05
C VAL A 176 23.85 -20.68 34.29
#